data_AF-N1R0C5-F1
#
_entry.id   AF-N1R0C5-F1
#
_cell.length_a   1.000
_cell.length_b   1.000
_cell.length_c   1.000
_cell.angle_alpha   90.00
_cell.angle_beta   90.00
_cell.angle_gamma   90.00
#
_symmetry.space_group_name_H-M   'P 1'
#
loop_
_entity.id
_entity.type
_entity.pdbx_description
1 polymer ?
#
loop_
_entity_poly.entity_id
_entity_poly.type
_entity_poly.pdbx_seq_one_letter_code
_entity_poly.pdbx_strand_id
1 'polypeptide(L)'
;MAYHGEELTEKHRLYWLFPGKNVRDGLRRLDTDRNVFFMDRCITDCGVVDVYVNYEDDVDEDGHNSVSDIGEKEEEETNAAIEEEKT
;
A
#
# COMPACT_ATOMS: atom_id res chain seq x y z
N MET A 1 16.39 -8.49 10.70
CA MET A 1 15.41 -7.52 10.17
C MET A 1 14.24 -7.49 11.13
N ALA A 2 14.18 -6.47 11.99
CA ALA A 2 12.97 -6.19 12.74
C ALA A 2 12.05 -5.44 11.77
N TYR A 3 10.89 -6.01 11.46
CA TYR A 3 9.85 -5.26 10.78
C TYR A 3 9.38 -4.21 11.78
N HIS A 4 9.79 -2.94 11.59
CA HIS A 4 9.09 -1.82 12.20
C HIS A 4 7.73 -1.76 11.50
N GLY A 5 6.77 -2.56 11.98
CA GLY A 5 5.38 -2.41 11.57
C GLY A 5 4.92 -1.05 12.06
N GLU A 6 4.79 -0.10 11.14
CA GLU A 6 4.10 1.14 11.47
C GLU A 6 2.70 0.79 11.98
N GLU A 7 2.37 1.28 13.17
CA GLU A 7 1.10 0.97 13.81
C GLU A 7 -0.01 1.70 13.05
N LEU A 8 -1.00 0.95 12.56
CA LEU A 8 -2.15 1.53 11.87
C LEU A 8 -2.96 2.37 12.87
N THR A 9 -3.02 3.67 12.61
CA THR A 9 -3.85 4.61 13.37
C THR A 9 -5.26 4.72 12.79
N GLU A 10 -6.18 5.39 13.50
CA GLU A 10 -7.54 5.68 13.00
C GLU A 10 -7.58 6.54 11.72
N LYS A 11 -6.45 7.17 11.36
CA LYS A 11 -6.28 7.93 10.11
C LYS A 11 -6.05 7.03 8.90
N HIS A 12 -5.74 5.75 9.12
CA HIS A 12 -5.55 4.78 8.05
C HIS A 12 -6.89 4.16 7.65
N ARG A 13 -7.25 4.30 6.38
CA ARG A 13 -8.42 3.65 5.80
C ARG A 13 -8.01 2.48 4.92
N LEU A 14 -8.62 1.33 5.17
CA LEU A 14 -8.42 0.13 4.40
C LEU A 14 -9.42 0.04 3.23
N TYR A 15 -8.90 -0.37 2.08
CA TYR A 15 -9.69 -0.59 0.88
C TYR A 15 -9.34 -1.95 0.26
N TRP A 16 -10.36 -2.55 -0.34
CA TRP A 16 -10.31 -3.82 -1.04
C TRP A 16 -10.64 -3.59 -2.51
N LEU A 17 -9.90 -4.21 -3.42
CA LEU A 17 -10.23 -4.23 -4.84
C LEU A 17 -10.75 -5.61 -5.27
N PHE A 18 -11.98 -5.68 -5.77
CA PHE A 18 -12.51 -6.96 -6.27
C PHE A 18 -11.63 -7.58 -7.35
N PRO A 19 -11.36 -8.90 -7.28
CA PRO A 19 -10.59 -9.61 -8.30
C PRO A 19 -11.11 -9.34 -9.72
N GLY A 20 -10.21 -9.00 -10.63
CA GLY A 20 -10.54 -8.72 -12.04
C GLY A 20 -11.32 -7.43 -12.28
N LYS A 21 -11.47 -6.55 -11.28
CA LYS A 21 -12.06 -5.22 -11.44
C LYS A 21 -11.00 -4.14 -11.38
N ASN A 22 -11.28 -3.03 -12.05
CA ASN A 22 -10.45 -1.83 -11.99
C ASN A 22 -10.79 -1.03 -10.72
N VAL A 23 -9.86 -0.20 -10.27
CA VAL A 23 -10.02 0.66 -9.07
C VAL A 23 -11.34 1.45 -9.09
N ARG A 24 -11.72 2.02 -10.24
CA ARG A 24 -12.95 2.83 -10.36
C ARG A 24 -14.23 2.08 -10.02
N ASP A 25 -14.31 0.81 -10.40
CA ASP A 25 -15.56 0.04 -10.33
C ASP A 25 -15.53 -1.00 -9.19
N GLY A 26 -14.33 -1.45 -8.82
CA GLY A 26 -14.09 -2.55 -7.89
C GLY A 26 -13.58 -2.18 -6.50
N LEU A 27 -13.10 -0.95 -6.29
CA LEU A 27 -12.57 -0.56 -4.97
C LEU A 27 -13.72 -0.38 -3.96
N ARG A 28 -13.58 -0.95 -2.77
CA ARG A 28 -14.54 -0.85 -1.66
C ARG A 28 -13.81 -0.58 -0.36
N ARG A 29 -14.43 0.21 0.51
CA ARG A 29 -13.89 0.54 1.83
C ARG A 29 -14.18 -0.56 2.85
N LEU A 30 -13.19 -0.89 3.67
CA LEU A 30 -13.27 -1.87 4.76
C LEU A 30 -13.31 -1.13 6.11
N ASP A 31 -14.46 -0.53 6.42
CA ASP A 31 -14.68 0.28 7.63
C ASP A 31 -15.72 -0.32 8.59
N THR A 32 -16.37 -1.42 8.20
CA THR A 32 -17.41 -2.08 8.98
C THR A 32 -17.31 -3.59 8.83
N ASP A 33 -17.69 -4.31 9.89
CA ASP A 33 -17.77 -5.78 9.89
C ASP A 33 -18.62 -6.31 8.74
N ARG A 34 -19.68 -5.57 8.37
CA ARG A 34 -20.55 -5.92 7.25
C ARG A 34 -19.79 -5.95 5.92
N ASN A 35 -18.88 -4.99 5.70
CA ASN A 35 -18.10 -4.92 4.47
C ASN A 35 -17.06 -6.04 4.42
N VAL A 36 -16.45 -6.37 5.56
CA VAL A 36 -15.54 -7.52 5.71
C VAL A 36 -16.28 -8.86 5.48
N PHE A 37 -17.51 -8.99 5.95
CA PHE A 37 -18.31 -10.18 5.69
C PHE A 37 -18.77 -10.29 4.23
N PHE A 38 -19.08 -9.17 3.60
CA PHE A 38 -19.40 -9.14 2.17
C PHE A 38 -18.18 -9.53 1.32
N MET A 39 -17.01 -9.04 1.71
CA MET A 39 -15.73 -9.40 1.13
C MET A 39 -15.54 -10.92 1.14
N ASP A 40 -15.63 -11.57 2.30
CA ASP A 40 -15.48 -13.03 2.46
C ASP A 40 -16.36 -13.82 1.47
N ARG A 41 -17.62 -13.39 1.31
CA ARG A 41 -18.57 -14.02 0.38
C ARG A 41 -18.20 -13.87 -1.10
N CYS A 42 -17.41 -12.87 -1.45
CA CYS A 42 -17.02 -12.62 -2.84
C CYS A 42 -15.71 -13.31 -3.24
N ILE A 43 -15.01 -13.97 -2.30
CA ILE A 43 -13.79 -14.72 -2.56
C ILE A 43 -14.18 -16.19 -2.79
N THR A 44 -14.50 -16.57 -4.02
CA THR A 44 -15.01 -17.92 -4.30
C THR A 44 -13.96 -18.90 -4.82
N ASP A 45 -12.81 -18.44 -5.31
CA ASP A 45 -11.94 -19.28 -6.16
C ASP A 45 -10.44 -19.15 -5.84
N CYS A 46 -10.08 -19.09 -4.55
CA CYS A 46 -8.67 -18.99 -4.12
C CYS A 46 -7.91 -17.76 -4.69
N GLY A 47 -8.64 -16.75 -5.17
CA GLY A 47 -8.07 -15.55 -5.76
C GLY A 47 -7.39 -14.69 -4.71
N VAL A 48 -6.26 -14.08 -5.10
CA VAL A 48 -5.62 -13.03 -4.30
C VAL A 48 -6.30 -11.70 -4.62
N VAL A 49 -6.42 -10.86 -3.60
CA VAL A 49 -7.03 -9.54 -3.66
C VAL A 49 -5.98 -8.49 -3.33
N ASP A 50 -6.02 -7.36 -4.03
CA ASP A 50 -5.25 -6.19 -3.67
C ASP A 50 -5.93 -5.43 -2.53
N VAL A 51 -5.17 -5.18 -1.46
CA VAL A 51 -5.58 -4.37 -0.31
C VAL A 51 -4.76 -3.09 -0.31
N TYR A 52 -5.43 -1.96 -0.24
CA TYR A 52 -4.82 -0.65 -0.24
C TYR A 52 -5.05 0.02 1.12
N VAL A 53 -4.05 0.77 1.57
CA VAL A 53 -4.16 1.63 2.75
C VAL A 53 -4.05 3.07 2.26
N ASN A 54 -5.03 3.89 2.62
CA ASN A 54 -4.94 5.33 2.43
C ASN A 54 -4.76 6.00 3.78
N TYR A 55 -3.82 6.95 3.87
CA TYR A 55 -3.68 7.81 5.02
C TYR A 55 -4.49 9.09 4.78
N GLU A 56 -5.41 9.40 5.69
CA GLU A 56 -6.06 10.71 5.68
C GLU A 56 -5.25 11.66 6.55
N ASP A 57 -4.50 12.55 5.91
CA ASP A 57 -3.97 13.73 6.58
C ASP A 57 -5.13 14.64 7.00
N ASP A 58 -5.07 15.14 8.23
CA ASP A 58 -5.86 16.30 8.60
C ASP A 58 -5.31 17.46 7.76
N VAL A 59 -6.03 17.83 6.71
CA VAL A 59 -5.66 19.00 5.90
C VAL A 59 -5.87 20.22 6.79
N ASP A 60 -4.78 20.76 7.32
CA ASP A 60 -4.82 22.06 7.99
C ASP A 60 -5.39 23.10 6.99
N GLU A 61 -6.11 24.09 7.52
CA GLU A 61 -6.88 25.12 6.77
C GLU A 61 -6.05 25.90 5.73
N ASP A 62 -4.73 25.75 5.77
CA ASP A 62 -3.74 26.39 4.91
C ASP A 62 -3.33 25.56 3.68
N GLY A 63 -3.90 24.36 3.48
CA GLY A 63 -3.72 23.57 2.26
C GLY A 63 -2.30 23.03 2.03
N HIS A 64 -1.48 22.94 3.07
CA HIS A 64 -0.17 22.30 2.96
C HIS A 64 -0.32 20.78 3.03
N ASN A 65 -0.33 20.15 1.85
CA ASN A 65 -0.30 18.70 1.72
C ASN A 65 1.05 18.19 2.22
N SER A 66 1.10 17.68 3.46
CA SER A 66 2.25 16.93 3.95
C SER A 66 2.24 15.58 3.24
N VAL A 67 2.65 15.54 1.96
CA VAL A 67 2.99 14.30 1.29
C VAL A 67 4.12 13.69 2.11
N SER A 68 3.80 12.76 3.00
CA SER A 68 4.81 11.91 3.61
C SER A 68 5.41 11.10 2.47
N ASP A 69 6.72 11.21 2.28
CA ASP A 69 7.54 10.47 1.32
C ASP A 69 7.42 8.96 1.53
N ILE A 70 6.27 8.38 1.17
CA ILE A 70 6.10 6.95 0.99
C ILE A 70 6.66 6.60 -0.38
N GLY A 71 7.97 6.40 -0.41
CA GLY A 71 8.61 5.60 -1.45
C GLY A 71 9.60 6.32 -2.36
N GLU A 72 10.68 6.88 -1.81
CA GLU A 72 11.94 6.99 -2.55
C GLU A 72 13.11 6.64 -1.62
N LYS A 73 13.60 5.40 -1.71
CA LYS A 73 14.99 5.09 -1.37
C LYS A 73 15.59 4.44 -2.60
N GLU A 74 16.33 5.26 -3.34
CA GLU A 74 17.14 4.91 -4.50
C GLU A 74 17.95 3.64 -4.22
N GLU A 75 17.88 2.67 -5.13
CA GLU A 75 18.79 1.54 -5.14
C GLU A 75 20.17 2.05 -5.58
N GLU A 76 21.07 2.28 -4.62
CA GLU A 76 22.47 2.59 -4.91
C GLU A 76 23.18 1.32 -5.43
N GLU A 77 23.21 1.18 -6.76
CA GLU A 77 24.02 0.20 -7.47
C GLU A 77 25.52 0.42 -7.16
N THR A 78 26.06 -0.34 -6.21
CA THR A 78 27.51 -0.41 -5.97
C THR A 78 28.16 -1.34 -7.00
N ASN A 79 28.47 -0.79 -8.18
CA ASN A 79 29.35 -1.44 -9.16
C ASN A 79 30.78 -1.49 -8.62
N ALA A 80 31.10 -2.52 -7.83
CA ALA A 80 32.48 -2.87 -7.51
C ALA A 80 33.14 -3.48 -8.75
N ALA A 81 34.04 -2.70 -9.35
CA ALA A 81 34.84 -3.04 -10.52
C ALA A 81 35.52 -4.42 -10.41
N ILE A 82 35.23 -5.28 -11.38
CA ILE A 82 36.12 -6.38 -11.76
C ILE A 82 37.09 -5.79 -12.78
N GLU A 83 38.29 -5.40 -12.33
CA GLU A 83 39.44 -5.25 -13.22
C GLU A 83 40.27 -6.53 -13.15
N GLU A 84 40.10 -7.39 -14.17
CA GLU A 84 41.13 -8.36 -14.56
C GLU A 84 42.13 -7.70 -15.53
N GLU A 85 43.39 -8.14 -15.40
CA GLU A 85 44.51 -8.05 -16.34
C GLU A 85 45.25 -6.72 -16.57
N LYS A 86 46.43 -6.61 -15.93
CA LYS A 86 47.74 -6.64 -16.63
C LYS A 86 48.89 -6.53 -15.63
N THR A 87 49.73 -7.56 -15.51
CA THR A 87 51.11 -7.61 -16.06
C THR A 87 51.72 -8.98 -15.74
#